data_AF-A0A0P7BE46-F1
#
_entry.id   AF-A0A0P7BE46-F1
#
_cell.length_a   1.000
_cell.length_b   1.000
_cell.length_c   1.000
_cell.angle_alpha   90.00
_cell.angle_beta   90.00
_cell.angle_gamma   90.00
#
_symmetry.space_group_name_H-M   'P 1'
#
loop_
_entity.id
_entity.type
_entity.pdbx_description
1 polymer ?
#
loop_
_entity_poly.entity_id
_entity_poly.type
_entity_poly.pdbx_seq_one_letter_code
_entity_poly.pdbx_strand_id
1 'polypeptide(L)'
;MSSSARAKPLNLGHQFSTASKRRSPNVLKEYYKFLRVPEMGNLAGGLPDPGNFPFSAMELSVVHPESLLTSDSPGNPGRAASRMRIPRRADGPDSVRKIDLATALQYGGALGYPPLYSWLRMLTNSVYHPNIPYEDGADIIISGGSADGLSKVFELLFNPWDEDLNDVRDRQGLLVEEFVYGPPIAQVKPKNVNIVPVKMDGAGMLAYGNGSLYEILQNWDPSKGSRPHVVYLIPTGQNPTSGVLSLPRRRELYEVCCQFDLVLIEDDPYWNLYYPSTQSSPAKDRGSSAFADFPTHPNHNYCTRDLKGKSTGYQFLDELVPSFLSIDKDGRVIRLDSFSKTIAPGCRLGWITAQPDICEQLFRITDGTTQQTSGFVQAIVA
;
A
#
# COMPACT_ATOMS: atom_id res chain seq x y z
N MET A 1 2.19 11.89 31.60
CA MET A 1 2.64 10.52 31.27
C MET A 1 3.70 10.66 30.19
N SER A 2 4.93 10.25 30.48
CA SER A 2 6.07 10.35 29.56
C SER A 2 5.75 9.60 28.27
N SER A 3 5.61 10.30 27.14
CA SER A 3 5.60 9.63 25.84
C SER A 3 7.03 9.18 25.58
N SER A 4 7.35 7.91 25.80
CA SER A 4 8.61 7.38 25.27
C SER A 4 8.59 7.63 23.76
N ALA A 5 9.60 8.32 23.24
CA ALA A 5 9.73 8.51 21.80
C ALA A 5 9.59 7.14 21.11
N ARG A 6 8.77 7.07 20.06
CA ARG A 6 8.62 5.83 19.29
C ARG A 6 10.00 5.45 18.71
N ALA A 7 10.30 4.16 18.64
CA ALA A 7 11.56 3.70 18.09
C ALA A 7 11.62 3.94 16.57
N LYS A 8 12.83 4.07 16.03
CA LYS A 8 13.04 4.00 14.58
C LYS A 8 12.78 2.57 14.07
N PRO A 9 12.28 2.42 12.84
CA PRO A 9 12.15 1.11 12.23
C PRO A 9 13.52 0.44 12.05
N LEU A 10 13.53 -0.88 11.89
CA LEU A 10 14.75 -1.65 11.65
C LEU A 10 15.30 -1.35 10.26
N ASN A 11 16.63 -1.42 10.11
CA ASN A 11 17.26 -1.43 8.80
C ASN A 11 17.03 -2.81 8.15
N LEU A 12 16.21 -2.84 7.11
CA LEU A 12 15.88 -4.06 6.35
C LEU A 12 16.66 -4.16 5.03
N GLY A 13 17.77 -3.43 4.90
CA GLY A 13 18.56 -3.35 3.67
C GLY A 13 19.08 -4.71 3.21
N HIS A 14 19.30 -5.67 4.12
CA HIS A 14 19.71 -7.03 3.75
C HIS A 14 18.63 -7.77 2.95
N GLN A 15 17.34 -7.46 3.16
CA GLN A 15 16.19 -8.06 2.46
C GLN A 15 16.08 -7.63 0.99
N PHE A 16 16.75 -6.55 0.60
CA PHE A 16 16.64 -6.00 -0.76
C PHE A 16 17.41 -6.83 -1.79
N SER A 17 16.87 -6.91 -3.00
CA SER A 17 17.51 -7.50 -4.16
C SER A 17 18.83 -6.79 -4.47
N THR A 18 19.72 -7.51 -5.13
CA THR A 18 21.01 -6.99 -5.58
C THR A 18 20.81 -5.83 -6.56
N ALA A 19 19.80 -5.94 -7.43
CA ALA A 19 19.43 -4.87 -8.36
C ALA A 19 19.07 -3.59 -7.59
N SER A 20 18.19 -3.68 -6.60
CA SER A 20 17.74 -2.52 -5.81
C SER A 20 18.88 -1.88 -5.02
N LYS A 21 19.72 -2.69 -4.35
CA LYS A 21 20.93 -2.21 -3.66
C LYS A 21 21.89 -1.44 -4.57
N ARG A 22 21.93 -1.79 -5.86
CA ARG A 22 22.80 -1.15 -6.87
C ARG A 22 22.15 0.06 -7.56
N ARG A 23 20.85 0.33 -7.35
CA ARG A 23 20.19 1.49 -7.96
C ARG A 23 20.74 2.79 -7.38
N SER A 24 21.29 3.62 -8.25
CA SER A 24 21.74 4.98 -7.92
C SER A 24 20.64 6.02 -8.19
N PRO A 25 20.65 7.16 -7.49
CA PRO A 25 19.76 8.27 -7.78
C PRO A 25 19.93 8.79 -9.21
N ASN A 26 18.85 9.33 -9.76
CA ASN A 26 18.88 10.00 -11.05
C ASN A 26 19.51 11.40 -10.91
N VAL A 27 20.79 11.49 -11.30
CA VAL A 27 21.59 12.72 -11.20
C VAL A 27 20.92 13.91 -11.89
N LEU A 28 20.21 13.71 -13.01
CA LEU A 28 19.54 14.81 -13.71
C LEU A 28 18.44 15.45 -12.85
N LYS A 29 17.68 14.64 -12.12
CA LYS A 29 16.60 15.12 -11.24
C LYS A 29 17.15 15.80 -9.99
N GLU A 30 18.37 15.51 -9.56
CA GLU A 30 19.01 16.28 -8.48
C GLU A 30 19.22 17.74 -8.84
N TYR A 31 19.35 18.07 -10.13
CA TYR A 31 19.44 19.46 -10.59
C TYR A 31 18.08 20.19 -10.57
N TYR A 32 16.95 19.47 -10.45
CA TYR A 32 15.63 20.11 -10.46
C TYR A 32 15.40 21.07 -9.30
N LYS A 33 16.13 20.90 -8.19
CA LYS A 33 16.13 21.86 -7.06
C LYS A 33 16.62 23.25 -7.48
N PHE A 34 17.53 23.34 -8.45
CA PHE A 34 18.05 24.61 -8.95
C PHE A 34 17.07 25.32 -9.90
N LEU A 35 16.08 24.61 -10.45
CA LEU A 35 15.02 25.21 -11.28
C LEU A 35 14.13 26.18 -10.52
N ARG A 36 14.14 26.10 -9.19
CA ARG A 36 13.37 26.96 -8.30
C ARG A 36 14.15 28.22 -7.89
N VAL A 37 15.39 28.39 -8.34
CA VAL A 37 16.21 29.57 -8.05
C VAL A 37 15.78 30.71 -8.99
N PRO A 38 15.16 31.80 -8.48
CA PRO A 38 14.48 32.79 -9.32
C PRO A 38 15.34 33.46 -10.40
N GLU A 39 16.64 33.57 -10.17
CA GLU A 39 17.59 34.28 -11.05
C GLU A 39 18.41 33.35 -11.94
N MET A 40 18.18 32.03 -11.87
CA MET A 40 18.93 31.04 -12.63
C MET A 40 18.18 30.69 -13.93
N GLY A 41 18.74 31.08 -15.07
CA GLY A 41 18.27 30.62 -16.38
C GLY A 41 18.50 29.12 -16.54
N ASN A 42 17.44 28.35 -16.79
CA ASN A 42 17.54 26.90 -16.97
C ASN A 42 17.65 26.51 -18.44
N LEU A 43 18.81 25.97 -18.83
CA LEU A 43 19.05 25.33 -20.12
C LEU A 43 19.39 23.82 -19.99
N ALA A 44 19.34 23.28 -18.77
CA ALA A 44 19.78 21.92 -18.46
C ALA A 44 18.64 20.89 -18.49
N GLY A 45 17.40 21.33 -18.23
CA GLY A 45 16.22 20.45 -18.21
C GLY A 45 15.52 20.35 -19.56
N GLY A 46 15.09 19.14 -19.95
CA GLY A 46 14.24 18.89 -21.13
C GLY A 46 12.75 19.16 -20.87
N LEU A 47 12.42 20.19 -20.07
CA LEU A 47 11.06 20.49 -19.66
C LEU A 47 10.38 21.39 -20.71
N PRO A 48 9.30 20.94 -21.38
CA PRO A 48 8.56 21.80 -22.30
C PRO A 48 7.83 22.93 -21.57
N ASP A 49 7.67 24.08 -22.22
CA ASP A 49 6.88 25.19 -21.68
C ASP A 49 5.40 24.78 -21.51
N PRO A 50 4.82 24.85 -20.30
CA PRO A 50 3.40 24.59 -20.07
C PRO A 50 2.45 25.47 -20.89
N GLY A 51 2.91 26.60 -21.43
CA GLY A 51 2.16 27.42 -22.39
C GLY A 51 1.73 26.65 -23.64
N ASN A 52 2.55 25.67 -24.07
CA ASN A 52 2.32 24.86 -25.26
C ASN A 52 1.45 23.63 -25.01
N PHE A 53 1.07 23.34 -23.76
CA PHE A 53 0.16 22.24 -23.48
C PHE A 53 -1.25 22.59 -24.03
N PRO A 54 -1.88 21.72 -24.84
CA PRO A 54 -3.12 22.05 -25.54
C PRO A 54 -4.39 21.99 -24.65
N PHE A 55 -4.26 22.23 -23.35
CA PHE A 55 -5.34 22.17 -22.37
C PHE A 55 -5.44 23.49 -21.61
N SER A 56 -6.59 24.16 -21.65
CA SER A 56 -6.84 25.44 -20.97
C SER A 56 -7.48 25.27 -19.58
N ALA A 57 -8.25 24.21 -19.41
CA ALA A 57 -8.82 23.76 -18.14
C ALA A 57 -9.34 22.32 -18.31
N MET A 58 -9.63 21.68 -17.18
CA MET A 58 -10.37 20.43 -17.10
C MET A 58 -11.61 20.64 -16.22
N GLU A 59 -12.73 20.06 -16.62
CA GLU A 59 -13.98 20.19 -15.88
C GLU A 59 -14.64 18.83 -15.71
N LEU A 60 -15.15 18.58 -14.52
CA LEU A 60 -15.80 17.33 -14.14
C LEU A 60 -17.09 17.62 -13.39
N SER A 61 -18.06 16.71 -13.50
CA SER A 61 -19.24 16.69 -12.65
C SER A 61 -19.03 15.61 -11.58
N VAL A 62 -18.94 16.01 -10.31
CA VAL A 62 -18.62 15.11 -9.20
C VAL A 62 -19.82 15.02 -8.26
N VAL A 63 -20.20 13.81 -7.91
CA VAL A 63 -21.33 13.52 -7.02
C VAL A 63 -21.06 14.06 -5.62
N HIS A 64 -22.05 14.74 -5.01
CA HIS A 64 -21.92 15.26 -3.65
C HIS A 64 -21.84 14.10 -2.62
N PRO A 65 -20.94 14.13 -1.63
CA PRO A 65 -20.81 13.06 -0.64
C PRO A 65 -22.12 12.72 0.08
N GLU A 66 -22.94 13.72 0.41
CA GLU A 66 -24.24 13.54 1.07
C GLU A 66 -25.25 12.75 0.21
N SER A 67 -25.12 12.84 -1.12
CA SER A 67 -25.96 12.07 -2.04
C SER A 67 -25.52 10.61 -2.19
N LEU A 68 -24.32 10.26 -1.72
CA LEU A 68 -23.86 8.88 -1.61
C LEU A 68 -24.42 8.18 -0.36
N LEU A 69 -24.76 8.95 0.68
CA LEU A 69 -25.27 8.43 1.96
C LEU A 69 -26.78 8.12 1.94
N THR A 70 -27.52 8.66 0.98
CA THR A 70 -29.00 8.67 0.99
C THR A 70 -29.65 7.77 -0.07
N SER A 71 -28.88 7.06 -0.89
CA SER A 71 -29.45 6.19 -1.94
C SER A 71 -29.07 4.72 -1.74
N ASP A 72 -30.03 3.90 -1.35
CA ASP A 72 -29.93 2.42 -1.32
C ASP A 72 -29.89 1.80 -2.74
N SER A 73 -29.84 2.60 -3.80
CA SER A 73 -29.82 2.15 -5.19
C SER A 73 -28.59 2.70 -5.92
N PRO A 74 -27.59 1.85 -6.23
CA PRO A 74 -26.52 2.20 -7.14
C PRO A 74 -27.10 2.54 -8.52
N GLY A 75 -26.94 3.78 -8.99
CA GLY A 75 -27.32 4.18 -10.35
C GLY A 75 -28.51 5.15 -10.48
N ASN A 76 -28.99 5.78 -9.40
CA ASN A 76 -30.06 6.78 -9.54
C ASN A 76 -29.55 8.03 -10.32
N PRO A 77 -30.15 8.38 -11.49
CA PRO A 77 -29.69 9.49 -12.33
C PRO A 77 -29.90 10.90 -11.74
N GLY A 78 -30.48 11.00 -10.53
CA GLY A 78 -30.76 12.27 -9.83
C GLY A 78 -29.76 12.68 -8.75
N ARG A 79 -28.57 12.07 -8.66
CA ARG A 79 -27.58 12.47 -7.63
C ARG A 79 -27.11 13.91 -7.86
N ALA A 80 -27.27 14.75 -6.85
CA ALA A 80 -26.75 16.11 -6.88
C ALA A 80 -25.23 16.08 -7.13
N ALA A 81 -24.80 16.77 -8.18
CA ALA A 81 -23.41 16.83 -8.59
C ALA A 81 -22.95 18.29 -8.64
N SER A 82 -21.69 18.51 -8.29
CA SER A 82 -21.04 19.81 -8.34
C SER A 82 -20.03 19.81 -9.49
N ARG A 83 -19.98 20.93 -10.22
CA ARG A 83 -18.97 21.15 -11.25
C ARG A 83 -17.64 21.48 -10.57
N MET A 84 -16.64 20.65 -10.81
CA MET A 84 -15.25 20.89 -10.43
C MET A 84 -14.48 21.39 -11.66
N ARG A 85 -13.65 22.43 -11.48
CA ARG A 85 -12.83 23.00 -12.56
C ARG A 85 -11.37 23.11 -12.12
N ILE A 86 -10.49 22.44 -12.86
CA ILE A 86 -9.03 22.52 -12.69
C ILE A 86 -8.49 23.46 -13.77
N PRO A 87 -7.96 24.64 -13.41
CA PRO A 87 -7.47 25.61 -14.38
C PRO A 87 -6.11 25.20 -14.96
N ARG A 88 -5.68 25.84 -16.07
CA ARG A 88 -4.30 25.69 -16.56
C ARG A 88 -3.27 26.09 -15.50
N ARG A 89 -3.46 27.23 -14.85
CA ARG A 89 -2.60 27.73 -13.76
C ARG A 89 -3.50 28.18 -12.63
N ALA A 90 -3.21 27.74 -11.42
CA ALA A 90 -3.83 28.26 -10.21
C ALA A 90 -2.93 29.34 -9.59
N ASP A 91 -3.54 30.25 -8.82
CA ASP A 91 -2.81 31.26 -8.04
C ASP A 91 -2.24 30.65 -6.75
N GLY A 92 -1.20 31.29 -6.21
CA GLY A 92 -0.60 30.92 -4.93
C GLY A 92 0.74 30.17 -5.06
N PRO A 93 1.68 30.39 -4.11
CA PRO A 93 3.04 29.85 -4.19
C PRO A 93 3.17 28.42 -3.66
N ASP A 94 2.18 27.90 -2.94
CA ASP A 94 2.26 26.61 -2.25
C ASP A 94 2.01 25.44 -3.21
N SER A 95 3.10 24.82 -3.69
CA SER A 95 3.02 23.67 -4.60
C SER A 95 2.28 22.46 -4.02
N VAL A 96 2.10 22.38 -2.70
CA VAL A 96 1.41 21.27 -2.03
C VAL A 96 -0.11 21.48 -2.02
N ARG A 97 -0.59 22.70 -2.20
CA ARG A 97 -2.04 23.01 -2.27
C ARG A 97 -2.50 23.42 -3.67
N LYS A 98 -1.54 23.63 -4.58
CA LYS A 98 -1.78 24.15 -5.91
C LYS A 98 -2.21 23.05 -6.89
N ILE A 99 -3.50 23.00 -7.19
CA ILE A 99 -4.08 22.07 -8.17
C ILE A 99 -4.26 22.76 -9.52
N ASP A 100 -3.38 22.46 -10.50
CA ASP A 100 -3.44 23.02 -11.85
C ASP A 100 -2.83 22.11 -12.92
N LEU A 101 -3.24 22.30 -14.18
CA LEU A 101 -2.76 21.49 -15.30
C LEU A 101 -1.30 21.77 -15.69
N ALA A 102 -0.81 23.00 -15.50
CA ALA A 102 0.56 23.35 -15.83
C ALA A 102 1.58 22.55 -15.02
N THR A 103 1.24 22.24 -13.77
CA THR A 103 2.06 21.43 -12.85
C THR A 103 1.75 19.96 -13.03
N ALA A 104 0.46 19.58 -13.09
CA ALA A 104 0.07 18.17 -13.19
C ALA A 104 0.54 17.51 -14.49
N LEU A 105 0.56 18.23 -15.62
CA LEU A 105 0.96 17.70 -16.93
C LEU A 105 2.45 17.85 -17.23
N GLN A 106 3.20 18.54 -16.37
CA GLN A 106 4.64 18.60 -16.48
C GLN A 106 5.27 17.30 -15.96
N TYR A 107 6.51 17.01 -16.39
CA TYR A 107 7.31 15.99 -15.76
C TYR A 107 7.43 16.22 -14.25
N GLY A 108 7.18 15.16 -13.47
CA GLY A 108 7.29 15.11 -12.03
C GLY A 108 8.36 14.14 -11.54
N GLY A 109 8.58 14.14 -10.23
CA GLY A 109 9.40 13.15 -9.56
C GLY A 109 8.62 11.85 -9.32
N ALA A 110 9.32 10.79 -8.93
CA ALA A 110 8.70 9.49 -8.65
C ALA A 110 7.75 9.47 -7.42
N LEU A 111 7.77 10.52 -6.60
CA LEU A 111 6.75 10.72 -5.55
C LEU A 111 5.37 11.08 -6.13
N GLY A 112 5.32 11.52 -7.40
CA GLY A 112 4.11 11.96 -8.08
C GLY A 112 3.75 13.42 -7.82
N TYR A 113 2.47 13.73 -8.02
CA TYR A 113 1.93 15.08 -7.96
C TYR A 113 1.89 15.60 -6.51
N PRO A 114 2.56 16.71 -6.16
CA PRO A 114 2.76 17.10 -4.77
C PRO A 114 1.48 17.25 -3.93
N PRO A 115 0.37 17.84 -4.44
CA PRO A 115 -0.87 17.90 -3.68
C PRO A 115 -1.43 16.52 -3.33
N LEU A 116 -1.45 15.60 -4.30
CA LEU A 116 -1.93 14.24 -4.08
C LEU A 116 -1.01 13.49 -3.10
N TYR A 117 0.30 13.58 -3.29
CA TYR A 117 1.28 12.94 -2.41
C TYR A 117 1.10 13.37 -0.95
N SER A 118 1.03 14.69 -0.71
CA SER A 118 0.85 15.22 0.65
C SER A 118 -0.47 14.80 1.27
N TRP A 119 -1.55 14.80 0.48
CA TRP A 119 -2.86 14.38 0.96
C TRP A 119 -2.89 12.87 1.28
N LEU A 120 -2.32 12.01 0.42
CA LEU A 120 -2.21 10.57 0.67
C LEU A 120 -1.36 10.24 1.90
N ARG A 121 -0.24 10.95 2.08
CA ARG A 121 0.62 10.77 3.26
C ARG A 121 -0.11 11.18 4.54
N MET A 122 -0.87 12.27 4.51
CA MET A 122 -1.74 12.69 5.62
C MET A 122 -2.85 11.67 5.87
N LEU A 123 -3.58 11.25 4.83
CA LEU A 123 -4.65 10.25 4.90
C LEU A 123 -4.12 8.97 5.56
N THR A 124 -2.97 8.49 5.11
CA THR A 124 -2.32 7.29 5.64
C THR A 124 -1.98 7.45 7.13
N ASN A 125 -1.21 8.48 7.50
CA ASN A 125 -0.67 8.60 8.85
C ASN A 125 -1.63 9.20 9.89
N SER A 126 -2.70 9.86 9.46
CA SER A 126 -3.62 10.55 10.37
C SER A 126 -5.03 9.96 10.37
N VAL A 127 -5.46 9.35 9.26
CA VAL A 127 -6.84 8.86 9.10
C VAL A 127 -6.88 7.34 9.06
N TYR A 128 -6.14 6.69 8.16
CA TYR A 128 -6.19 5.23 8.00
C TYR A 128 -5.39 4.52 9.08
N HIS A 129 -4.18 5.00 9.39
CA HIS A 129 -3.24 4.33 10.28
C HIS A 129 -2.61 5.30 11.29
N PRO A 130 -3.39 5.96 12.17
CA PRO A 130 -2.86 6.93 13.16
C PRO A 130 -1.95 6.31 14.24
N ASN A 131 -1.88 4.98 14.27
CA ASN A 131 -1.25 4.20 15.35
C ASN A 131 0.02 3.44 14.92
N ILE A 132 0.60 3.76 13.75
CA ILE A 132 1.87 3.17 13.30
C ILE A 132 2.95 3.31 14.40
N PRO A 133 3.55 2.20 14.88
CA PRO A 133 4.29 2.21 16.14
C PRO A 133 5.79 2.55 16.01
N TYR A 134 6.22 3.23 14.94
CA TYR A 134 7.57 3.79 14.80
C TYR A 134 7.57 5.32 14.67
N GLU A 135 8.75 5.92 14.85
CA GLU A 135 9.01 7.36 14.73
C GLU A 135 8.55 7.91 13.36
N ASP A 136 8.02 9.13 13.35
CA ASP A 136 7.58 9.89 12.16
C ASP A 136 6.50 9.26 11.25
N GLY A 137 6.06 8.04 11.55
CA GLY A 137 5.06 7.32 10.75
C GLY A 137 5.62 6.83 9.41
N ALA A 138 4.74 6.25 8.60
CA ALA A 138 5.11 5.71 7.29
C ALA A 138 5.30 6.81 6.25
N ASP A 139 6.06 6.49 5.21
CA ASP A 139 6.05 7.26 3.97
C ASP A 139 5.28 6.52 2.88
N ILE A 140 5.04 7.18 1.73
CA ILE A 140 4.26 6.61 0.63
C ILE A 140 4.93 6.78 -0.74
N ILE A 141 4.62 5.87 -1.67
CA ILE A 141 4.96 5.99 -3.09
C ILE A 141 3.71 5.79 -3.93
N ILE A 142 3.35 6.78 -4.74
CA ILE A 142 2.21 6.68 -5.67
C ILE A 142 2.51 5.61 -6.73
N SER A 143 1.54 4.76 -7.02
CA SER A 143 1.64 3.65 -7.96
C SER A 143 0.48 3.65 -8.96
N GLY A 144 0.65 2.90 -10.04
CA GLY A 144 -0.37 2.60 -11.06
C GLY A 144 -1.53 1.72 -10.56
N GLY A 145 -1.76 1.66 -9.24
CA GLY A 145 -2.58 0.67 -8.54
C GLY A 145 -1.76 -0.49 -7.98
N SER A 146 -2.37 -1.34 -7.15
CA SER A 146 -1.66 -2.43 -6.43
C SER A 146 -0.87 -3.36 -7.35
N ALA A 147 -1.31 -3.60 -8.59
CA ALA A 147 -0.57 -4.45 -9.53
C ALA A 147 0.79 -3.85 -9.91
N ASP A 148 0.87 -2.55 -10.18
CA ASP A 148 2.13 -1.85 -10.44
C ASP A 148 2.95 -1.73 -9.14
N GLY A 149 2.29 -1.42 -8.02
CA GLY A 149 2.95 -1.35 -6.72
C GLY A 149 3.63 -2.68 -6.34
N LEU A 150 2.92 -3.79 -6.52
CA LEU A 150 3.43 -5.13 -6.24
C LEU A 150 4.61 -5.51 -7.15
N SER A 151 4.56 -5.16 -8.44
CA SER A 151 5.68 -5.38 -9.36
C SER A 151 6.96 -4.70 -8.86
N LYS A 152 6.85 -3.46 -8.36
CA LYS A 152 7.96 -2.70 -7.77
C LYS A 152 8.45 -3.32 -6.46
N VAL A 153 7.55 -3.82 -5.63
CA VAL A 153 7.91 -4.53 -4.38
C VAL A 153 8.62 -5.86 -4.68
N PHE A 154 8.21 -6.60 -5.71
CA PHE A 154 8.93 -7.80 -6.13
C PHE A 154 10.30 -7.49 -6.72
N GLU A 155 10.45 -6.39 -7.45
CA GLU A 155 11.76 -5.90 -7.88
C GLU A 155 12.64 -5.48 -6.70
N LEU A 156 12.04 -4.88 -5.67
CA LEU A 156 12.71 -4.52 -4.43
C LEU A 156 13.28 -5.74 -3.71
N LEU A 157 12.52 -6.83 -3.61
CA LEU A 157 12.81 -7.93 -2.67
C LEU A 157 13.43 -9.19 -3.30
N PHE A 158 13.28 -9.39 -4.62
CA PHE A 158 13.69 -10.63 -5.28
C PHE A 158 14.68 -10.43 -6.43
N ASN A 159 15.71 -11.25 -6.41
CA ASN A 159 16.59 -11.48 -7.55
C ASN A 159 15.99 -12.55 -8.47
N PRO A 160 16.17 -12.45 -9.79
CA PRO A 160 15.96 -13.60 -10.68
C PRO A 160 16.91 -14.74 -10.27
N TRP A 161 16.41 -15.96 -10.34
CA TRP A 161 17.19 -17.18 -10.18
C TRP A 161 17.05 -18.03 -11.44
N ASP A 162 18.15 -18.65 -11.87
CA ASP A 162 18.20 -19.52 -13.04
C ASP A 162 18.82 -20.86 -12.64
N GLU A 163 18.14 -21.96 -12.97
CA GLU A 163 18.55 -23.30 -12.54
C GLU A 163 19.87 -23.77 -13.17
N ASP A 164 20.22 -23.24 -14.34
CA ASP A 164 21.46 -23.57 -15.04
C ASP A 164 22.64 -22.73 -14.54
N LEU A 165 22.37 -21.56 -13.93
CA LEU A 165 23.40 -20.58 -13.55
C LEU A 165 23.59 -20.43 -12.04
N ASN A 166 22.63 -20.85 -11.23
CA ASN A 166 22.61 -20.56 -9.80
C ASN A 166 22.42 -21.82 -8.97
N ASP A 167 23.01 -21.82 -7.77
CA ASP A 167 22.82 -22.91 -6.82
C ASP A 167 21.38 -22.89 -6.30
N VAL A 168 20.77 -24.07 -6.14
CA VAL A 168 19.41 -24.19 -5.59
C VAL A 168 19.29 -23.48 -4.24
N ARG A 169 20.35 -23.48 -3.41
CA ARG A 169 20.37 -22.83 -2.09
C ARG A 169 20.18 -21.32 -2.17
N ASP A 170 20.45 -20.69 -3.30
CA ASP A 170 20.26 -19.25 -3.51
C ASP A 170 18.84 -18.91 -4.01
N ARG A 171 18.03 -19.92 -4.34
CA ARG A 171 16.66 -19.72 -4.80
C ARG A 171 15.81 -19.14 -3.67
N GLN A 172 15.37 -17.90 -3.83
CA GLN A 172 14.55 -17.20 -2.84
C GLN A 172 13.11 -17.70 -2.84
N GLY A 173 12.40 -17.52 -1.73
CA GLY A 173 11.02 -17.98 -1.56
C GLY A 173 10.03 -16.88 -1.17
N LEU A 174 8.79 -17.02 -1.63
CA LEU A 174 7.63 -16.20 -1.29
C LEU A 174 6.58 -17.10 -0.63
N LEU A 175 6.24 -16.79 0.62
CA LEU A 175 5.13 -17.43 1.34
C LEU A 175 3.82 -16.79 0.93
N VAL A 176 2.82 -17.60 0.60
CA VAL A 176 1.49 -17.15 0.17
C VAL A 176 0.40 -17.97 0.84
N GLU A 177 -0.81 -17.45 0.86
CA GLU A 177 -1.99 -18.22 1.29
C GLU A 177 -2.21 -19.43 0.38
N GLU A 178 -2.69 -20.55 0.95
CA GLU A 178 -3.00 -21.79 0.22
C GLU A 178 -3.89 -21.56 -1.01
N PHE A 179 -4.90 -20.69 -0.86
CA PHE A 179 -5.68 -20.17 -1.98
C PHE A 179 -5.34 -18.69 -2.16
N VAL A 180 -4.68 -18.34 -3.26
CA VAL A 180 -4.13 -16.99 -3.48
C VAL A 180 -4.67 -16.36 -4.77
N TYR A 181 -4.79 -15.04 -4.77
CA TYR A 181 -5.02 -14.25 -5.98
C TYR A 181 -3.90 -14.51 -7.00
N GLY A 182 -4.26 -15.09 -8.15
CA GLY A 182 -3.29 -15.58 -9.14
C GLY A 182 -2.33 -14.54 -9.74
N PRO A 183 -2.73 -13.28 -10.03
CA PRO A 183 -1.86 -12.29 -10.68
C PRO A 183 -0.54 -11.97 -9.95
N PRO A 184 -0.48 -11.78 -8.61
CA PRO A 184 0.76 -11.77 -7.84
C PRO A 184 1.73 -12.92 -8.19
N ILE A 185 1.23 -14.15 -8.26
CA ILE A 185 2.03 -15.33 -8.59
C ILE A 185 2.56 -15.23 -10.01
N ALA A 186 1.70 -14.85 -10.96
CA ALA A 186 2.10 -14.67 -12.35
C ALA A 186 3.18 -13.59 -12.52
N GLN A 187 3.17 -12.53 -11.70
CA GLN A 187 4.17 -11.46 -11.74
C GLN A 187 5.54 -11.89 -11.21
N VAL A 188 5.59 -12.67 -10.13
CA VAL A 188 6.88 -13.06 -9.52
C VAL A 188 7.49 -14.31 -10.15
N LYS A 189 6.66 -15.18 -10.76
CA LYS A 189 7.09 -16.45 -11.36
C LYS A 189 8.26 -16.33 -12.36
N PRO A 190 8.37 -15.30 -13.22
CA PRO A 190 9.51 -15.12 -14.11
C PRO A 190 10.86 -14.92 -13.40
N LYS A 191 10.87 -14.57 -12.10
CA LYS A 191 12.09 -14.52 -11.29
C LYS A 191 12.49 -15.91 -10.73
N ASN A 192 11.72 -16.95 -11.04
CA ASN A 192 11.83 -18.32 -10.51
C ASN A 192 11.85 -18.41 -8.97
N VAL A 193 11.19 -17.47 -8.29
CA VAL A 193 10.98 -17.52 -6.84
C VAL A 193 10.18 -18.77 -6.46
N ASN A 194 10.57 -19.43 -5.38
CA ASN A 194 9.83 -20.58 -4.84
C ASN A 194 8.52 -20.10 -4.20
N ILE A 195 7.38 -20.57 -4.69
CA ILE A 195 6.06 -20.21 -4.14
C ILE A 195 5.66 -21.24 -3.10
N VAL A 196 5.53 -20.79 -1.86
CA VAL A 196 5.35 -21.66 -0.70
C VAL A 196 3.95 -21.43 -0.11
N PRO A 197 2.99 -22.33 -0.36
CA PRO A 197 1.66 -22.19 0.21
C PRO A 197 1.67 -22.45 1.72
N VAL A 198 1.01 -21.57 2.46
CA VAL A 198 0.76 -21.67 3.90
C VAL A 198 -0.71 -22.01 4.09
N LYS A 199 -1.00 -23.04 4.89
CA LYS A 199 -2.38 -23.46 5.16
C LYS A 199 -3.19 -22.32 5.76
N MET A 200 -4.48 -22.35 5.46
CA MET A 200 -5.45 -21.38 5.97
C MET A 200 -6.69 -22.07 6.51
N ASP A 201 -7.37 -21.39 7.45
CA ASP A 201 -8.72 -21.74 7.90
C ASP A 201 -9.73 -20.72 7.37
N GLY A 202 -10.97 -20.77 7.87
CA GLY A 202 -12.02 -19.82 7.47
C GLY A 202 -11.72 -18.35 7.80
N ALA A 203 -10.76 -18.06 8.67
CA ALA A 203 -10.30 -16.71 9.00
C ALA A 203 -9.10 -16.27 8.15
N GLY A 204 -8.34 -17.21 7.57
CA GLY A 204 -7.21 -16.93 6.68
C GLY A 204 -5.95 -17.71 7.07
N MET A 205 -4.78 -17.23 6.65
CA MET A 205 -3.48 -17.85 6.90
C MET A 205 -3.29 -18.26 8.38
N LEU A 206 -2.79 -19.47 8.61
CA LEU A 206 -2.44 -19.97 9.94
C LEU A 206 -1.05 -19.46 10.36
N ALA A 207 -0.97 -18.84 11.54
CA ALA A 207 0.32 -18.46 12.13
C ALA A 207 1.06 -19.66 12.72
N TYR A 208 0.33 -20.51 13.45
CA TYR A 208 0.84 -21.69 14.17
C TYR A 208 0.04 -22.95 13.84
N GLY A 209 0.59 -24.13 14.20
CA GLY A 209 -0.02 -25.43 13.93
C GLY A 209 0.48 -26.09 12.63
N ASN A 210 -0.16 -27.20 12.25
CA ASN A 210 0.25 -27.99 11.08
C ASN A 210 -0.02 -27.24 9.76
N GLY A 211 1.00 -27.12 8.90
CA GLY A 211 1.03 -26.37 7.66
C GLY A 211 1.04 -24.85 7.82
N SER A 212 1.27 -24.35 9.03
CA SER A 212 1.29 -22.92 9.33
C SER A 212 2.57 -22.22 8.92
N LEU A 213 2.53 -20.89 8.96
CA LEU A 213 3.68 -20.04 8.68
C LEU A 213 4.89 -20.43 9.55
N TYR A 214 4.69 -20.57 10.86
CA TYR A 214 5.74 -20.94 11.81
C TYR A 214 6.32 -22.33 11.49
N GLU A 215 5.48 -23.34 11.30
CA GLU A 215 5.95 -24.71 11.10
C GLU A 215 6.75 -24.88 9.80
N ILE A 216 6.30 -24.22 8.73
CA ILE A 216 7.00 -24.22 7.43
C ILE A 216 8.39 -23.61 7.56
N LEU A 217 8.50 -22.46 8.25
CA LEU A 217 9.77 -21.76 8.42
C LEU A 217 10.73 -22.47 9.37
N GLN A 218 10.20 -23.06 10.44
CA GLN A 218 10.97 -23.82 11.43
C GLN A 218 11.58 -25.09 10.84
N ASN A 219 10.84 -25.76 9.94
CA ASN A 219 11.24 -27.04 9.33
C ASN A 219 11.65 -26.88 7.86
N TRP A 220 12.09 -25.69 7.45
CA TRP A 220 12.40 -25.40 6.06
C TRP A 220 13.52 -26.33 5.54
N ASP A 221 13.24 -27.02 4.45
CA ASP A 221 14.18 -27.92 3.78
C ASP A 221 15.12 -27.12 2.86
N PRO A 222 16.43 -27.00 3.19
CA PRO A 222 17.36 -26.19 2.41
C PRO A 222 17.58 -26.70 0.99
N SER A 223 17.21 -27.95 0.68
CA SER A 223 17.26 -28.48 -0.70
C SER A 223 16.23 -27.83 -1.62
N LYS A 224 15.22 -27.14 -1.06
CA LYS A 224 14.19 -26.37 -1.80
C LYS A 224 14.56 -24.90 -2.00
N GLY A 225 15.76 -24.52 -1.55
CA GLY A 225 16.32 -23.18 -1.64
C GLY A 225 16.42 -22.45 -0.31
N SER A 226 16.77 -21.17 -0.39
CA SER A 226 16.87 -20.30 0.78
C SER A 226 15.54 -20.24 1.51
N ARG A 227 15.59 -20.18 2.85
CA ARG A 227 14.37 -19.98 3.66
C ARG A 227 13.63 -18.74 3.15
N PRO A 228 12.32 -18.82 2.87
CA PRO A 228 11.55 -17.68 2.40
C PRO A 228 11.70 -16.48 3.34
N HIS A 229 11.82 -15.29 2.78
CA HIS A 229 12.02 -14.04 3.51
C HIS A 229 10.87 -13.04 3.31
N VAL A 230 9.85 -13.41 2.53
CA VAL A 230 8.70 -12.55 2.22
C VAL A 230 7.41 -13.33 2.38
N VAL A 231 6.40 -12.70 2.98
CA VAL A 231 5.01 -13.16 3.04
C VAL A 231 4.14 -12.24 2.21
N TYR A 232 3.27 -12.79 1.37
CA TYR A 232 2.20 -12.05 0.69
C TYR A 232 0.83 -12.59 1.14
N LEU A 233 -0.07 -11.69 1.53
CA LEU A 233 -1.43 -12.03 1.92
C LEU A 233 -2.41 -10.89 1.63
N ILE A 234 -3.70 -11.24 1.59
CA ILE A 234 -4.81 -10.28 1.49
C ILE A 234 -5.60 -10.37 2.81
N PRO A 235 -5.37 -9.47 3.78
CA PRO A 235 -5.83 -9.69 5.16
C PRO A 235 -7.33 -9.46 5.36
N THR A 236 -7.97 -8.75 4.43
CA THR A 236 -9.37 -8.34 4.52
C THR A 236 -10.05 -8.68 3.22
N GLY A 237 -11.13 -9.48 3.27
CA GLY A 237 -11.85 -9.89 2.06
C GLY A 237 -10.96 -10.69 1.11
N GLN A 238 -10.24 -11.66 1.67
CA GLN A 238 -9.23 -12.46 0.99
C GLN A 238 -9.73 -12.97 -0.37
N ASN A 239 -8.94 -12.85 -1.43
CA ASN A 239 -9.33 -13.37 -2.74
C ASN A 239 -8.64 -14.73 -2.99
N PRO A 240 -9.38 -15.86 -3.10
CA PRO A 240 -10.82 -15.95 -3.38
C PRO A 240 -11.74 -16.33 -2.18
N THR A 241 -11.20 -16.54 -0.98
CA THR A 241 -11.95 -17.18 0.12
C THR A 241 -12.89 -16.27 0.90
N SER A 242 -12.76 -14.96 0.71
CA SER A 242 -13.40 -13.87 1.45
C SER A 242 -13.08 -13.84 2.96
N GLY A 243 -12.05 -14.56 3.39
CA GLY A 243 -11.57 -14.55 4.78
C GLY A 243 -11.15 -13.16 5.25
N VAL A 244 -11.23 -12.93 6.56
CA VAL A 244 -10.77 -11.70 7.21
C VAL A 244 -9.96 -12.10 8.44
N LEU A 245 -8.70 -11.69 8.47
CA LEU A 245 -7.83 -11.96 9.62
C LEU A 245 -8.26 -11.07 10.80
N SER A 246 -8.57 -11.71 11.93
CA SER A 246 -8.83 -11.03 13.21
C SER A 246 -7.57 -10.33 13.73
N LEU A 247 -7.73 -9.36 14.63
CA LEU A 247 -6.56 -8.69 15.24
C LEU A 247 -5.64 -9.67 16.01
N PRO A 248 -6.15 -10.64 16.79
CA PRO A 248 -5.30 -11.69 17.36
C PRO A 248 -4.48 -12.44 16.31
N ARG A 249 -5.10 -12.92 15.23
CA ARG A 249 -4.39 -13.64 14.15
C ARG A 249 -3.35 -12.76 13.46
N ARG A 250 -3.63 -11.47 13.22
CA ARG A 250 -2.65 -10.51 12.68
C ARG A 250 -1.45 -10.35 13.61
N ARG A 251 -1.65 -10.30 14.93
CA ARG A 251 -0.56 -10.24 15.91
C ARG A 251 0.31 -11.50 15.90
N GLU A 252 -0.30 -12.67 15.84
CA GLU A 252 0.42 -13.95 15.75
C GLU A 252 1.26 -14.05 14.46
N LEU A 253 0.66 -13.71 13.31
CA LEU A 253 1.39 -13.70 12.02
C LEU A 253 2.55 -12.71 12.03
N TYR A 254 2.34 -11.52 12.59
CA TYR A 254 3.39 -10.50 12.71
C TYR A 254 4.52 -10.96 13.65
N GLU A 255 4.19 -11.63 14.76
CA GLU A 255 5.20 -12.21 15.67
C GLU A 255 6.09 -13.24 14.95
N VAL A 256 5.49 -14.13 14.16
CA VAL A 256 6.25 -15.09 13.34
C VAL A 256 7.12 -14.34 12.31
N CYS A 257 6.62 -13.28 11.68
CA CYS A 257 7.42 -12.45 10.79
C CYS A 257 8.63 -11.83 11.50
N CYS A 258 8.46 -11.33 12.73
CA CYS A 258 9.56 -10.83 13.55
C CYS A 258 10.59 -11.93 13.88
N GLN A 259 10.11 -13.11 14.29
CA GLN A 259 10.97 -14.21 14.73
C GLN A 259 11.85 -14.77 13.61
N PHE A 260 11.32 -14.87 12.40
CA PHE A 260 12.02 -15.43 11.24
C PHE A 260 12.64 -14.39 10.31
N ASP A 261 12.51 -13.11 10.68
CA ASP A 261 12.94 -11.96 9.93
C ASP A 261 12.37 -11.89 8.50
N LEU A 262 11.04 -11.81 8.42
CA LEU A 262 10.28 -11.73 7.16
C LEU A 262 9.82 -10.30 6.86
N VAL A 263 9.76 -9.94 5.59
CA VAL A 263 8.99 -8.77 5.10
C VAL A 263 7.56 -9.21 4.82
N LEU A 264 6.56 -8.46 5.30
CA LEU A 264 5.14 -8.75 5.08
C LEU A 264 4.57 -7.79 4.04
N ILE A 265 4.07 -8.33 2.93
CA ILE A 265 3.33 -7.59 1.90
C ILE A 265 1.84 -7.72 2.20
N GLU A 266 1.23 -6.60 2.58
CA GLU A 266 -0.20 -6.47 2.86
C GLU A 266 -0.92 -5.88 1.63
N ASP A 267 -1.50 -6.72 0.78
CA ASP A 267 -2.27 -6.26 -0.39
C ASP A 267 -3.75 -6.15 -0.03
N ASP A 268 -4.21 -4.93 0.25
CA ASP A 268 -5.50 -4.75 0.92
C ASP A 268 -6.42 -3.74 0.19
N PRO A 269 -6.84 -4.07 -1.05
CA PRO A 269 -7.75 -3.23 -1.82
C PRO A 269 -9.20 -3.25 -1.27
N TYR A 270 -9.48 -4.08 -0.27
CA TYR A 270 -10.83 -4.32 0.25
C TYR A 270 -11.03 -3.81 1.68
N TRP A 271 -10.00 -3.25 2.34
CA TRP A 271 -10.10 -2.80 3.73
C TRP A 271 -11.28 -1.88 4.00
N ASN A 272 -11.43 -0.84 3.17
CA ASN A 272 -12.52 0.13 3.26
C ASN A 272 -13.87 -0.38 2.72
N LEU A 273 -13.93 -1.62 2.24
CA LEU A 273 -15.15 -2.29 1.81
C LEU A 273 -15.66 -3.32 2.83
N TYR A 274 -14.94 -3.48 3.94
CA TYR A 274 -15.37 -4.35 5.02
C TYR A 274 -16.36 -3.61 5.93
N TYR A 275 -17.50 -4.23 6.21
CA TYR A 275 -18.53 -3.68 7.08
C TYR A 275 -18.66 -4.53 8.34
N PRO A 276 -18.12 -4.09 9.49
CA PRO A 276 -18.16 -4.84 10.76
C PRO A 276 -19.57 -5.22 11.21
N SER A 277 -20.59 -4.41 10.87
CA SER A 277 -22.01 -4.70 11.12
C SER A 277 -22.47 -6.04 10.52
N THR A 278 -21.84 -6.49 9.43
CA THR A 278 -22.14 -7.76 8.79
C THR A 278 -21.56 -8.97 9.51
N GLN A 279 -20.68 -8.82 10.50
CA GLN A 279 -20.08 -9.96 11.24
C GLN A 279 -21.12 -10.90 11.86
N SER A 280 -22.28 -10.37 12.27
CA SER A 280 -23.34 -11.12 12.93
C SER A 280 -24.17 -12.02 12.01
N SER A 281 -24.18 -11.78 10.68
CA SER A 281 -25.04 -12.51 9.73
C SER A 281 -24.42 -13.81 9.17
N PRO A 282 -23.17 -13.82 8.64
CA PRO A 282 -22.53 -15.03 8.13
C PRO A 282 -22.22 -16.08 9.22
N ALA A 283 -22.05 -15.65 10.47
CA ALA A 283 -21.79 -16.52 11.60
C ALA A 283 -22.96 -17.47 11.90
N LYS A 284 -24.20 -17.04 11.64
CA LYS A 284 -25.39 -17.90 11.77
C LYS A 284 -25.51 -18.89 10.62
N ASP A 285 -25.15 -18.49 9.41
CA ASP A 285 -25.36 -19.31 8.21
C ASP A 285 -24.26 -20.34 7.95
N ARG A 286 -23.04 -20.13 8.45
CA ARG A 286 -21.88 -21.03 8.20
C ARG A 286 -21.50 -21.93 9.38
N GLY A 287 -22.16 -21.84 10.53
CA GLY A 287 -21.90 -22.68 11.71
C GLY A 287 -20.44 -22.68 12.19
N SER A 288 -19.67 -21.62 11.92
CA SER A 288 -18.21 -21.60 12.09
C SER A 288 -17.76 -20.84 13.35
N SER A 289 -16.78 -21.41 14.06
CA SER A 289 -16.09 -20.80 15.22
C SER A 289 -15.09 -19.70 14.85
N ALA A 290 -14.80 -19.49 13.55
CA ALA A 290 -13.82 -18.50 13.06
C ALA A 290 -14.16 -17.04 13.45
N PHE A 291 -15.39 -16.77 13.90
CA PHE A 291 -15.84 -15.45 14.32
C PHE A 291 -15.71 -15.19 15.83
N ALA A 292 -15.22 -16.17 16.63
CA ALA A 292 -15.03 -16.00 18.07
C ALA A 292 -14.01 -14.90 18.41
N ASP A 293 -13.07 -14.64 17.50
CA ASP A 293 -12.00 -13.66 17.69
C ASP A 293 -12.40 -12.22 17.32
N PHE A 294 -13.66 -12.00 16.93
CA PHE A 294 -14.19 -10.68 16.61
C PHE A 294 -15.04 -10.11 17.77
N PRO A 295 -14.95 -8.79 18.04
CA PRO A 295 -15.81 -8.13 19.01
C PRO A 295 -17.28 -8.31 18.67
N THR A 296 -18.08 -8.69 19.66
CA THR A 296 -19.53 -8.91 19.51
C THR A 296 -20.38 -7.69 19.85
N HIS A 297 -19.77 -6.66 20.45
CA HIS A 297 -20.47 -5.44 20.82
C HIS A 297 -20.46 -4.43 19.67
N PRO A 298 -21.59 -3.72 19.44
CA PRO A 298 -21.62 -2.65 18.45
C PRO A 298 -20.63 -1.54 18.83
N ASN A 299 -20.09 -0.86 17.81
CA ASN A 299 -19.21 0.29 17.97
C ASN A 299 -17.89 -0.02 18.72
N HIS A 300 -17.37 -1.23 18.54
CA HIS A 300 -16.07 -1.60 19.09
C HIS A 300 -14.95 -0.80 18.43
N ASN A 301 -14.22 -0.01 19.20
CA ASN A 301 -13.14 0.85 18.72
C ASN A 301 -11.77 0.17 18.89
N TYR A 302 -11.24 -0.45 17.84
CA TYR A 302 -9.95 -1.14 17.88
C TYR A 302 -8.79 -0.18 18.19
N CYS A 303 -8.84 1.04 17.64
CA CYS A 303 -7.78 2.04 17.79
C CYS A 303 -7.52 2.41 19.26
N THR A 304 -8.57 2.61 20.04
CA THR A 304 -8.46 3.02 21.45
C THR A 304 -8.49 1.84 22.41
N ARG A 305 -9.29 0.79 22.15
CA ARG A 305 -9.45 -0.34 23.08
C ARG A 305 -8.33 -1.37 22.96
N ASP A 306 -7.96 -1.74 21.74
CA ASP A 306 -6.98 -2.82 21.51
C ASP A 306 -5.56 -2.32 21.26
N LEU A 307 -5.41 -1.24 20.48
CA LEU A 307 -4.11 -0.63 20.21
C LEU A 307 -3.68 0.35 21.29
N LYS A 308 -4.60 0.80 22.15
CA LYS A 308 -4.37 1.85 23.17
C LYS A 308 -3.78 3.13 22.54
N GLY A 309 -4.20 3.42 21.30
CA GLY A 309 -3.73 4.52 20.49
C GLY A 309 -4.76 5.63 20.36
N LYS A 310 -4.67 6.37 19.27
CA LYS A 310 -5.58 7.46 18.91
C LYS A 310 -6.69 6.92 18.02
N SER A 311 -7.92 7.36 18.28
CA SER A 311 -9.05 7.22 17.36
C SER A 311 -8.72 7.93 16.04
N THR A 312 -9.24 7.40 14.94
CA THR A 312 -9.21 8.02 13.61
C THR A 312 -10.11 9.26 13.50
N GLY A 313 -11.03 9.44 14.46
CA GLY A 313 -12.11 10.43 14.39
C GLY A 313 -13.33 9.96 13.58
N TYR A 314 -13.26 8.77 12.96
CA TYR A 314 -14.34 8.20 12.17
C TYR A 314 -14.74 6.85 12.75
N GLN A 315 -15.99 6.75 13.25
CA GLN A 315 -16.50 5.53 13.86
C GLN A 315 -16.33 4.30 12.96
N PHE A 316 -16.65 4.43 11.66
CA PHE A 316 -16.48 3.35 10.69
C PHE A 316 -15.05 2.79 10.67
N LEU A 317 -14.04 3.68 10.60
CA LEU A 317 -12.63 3.26 10.55
C LEU A 317 -12.15 2.69 11.88
N ASP A 318 -12.64 3.24 13.00
CA ASP A 318 -12.32 2.74 14.34
C ASP A 318 -12.86 1.32 14.60
N GLU A 319 -13.93 0.91 13.89
CA GLU A 319 -14.51 -0.44 13.93
C GLU A 319 -13.83 -1.44 12.98
N LEU A 320 -12.98 -0.97 12.04
CA LEU A 320 -12.23 -1.87 11.16
C LEU A 320 -11.11 -2.57 11.91
N VAL A 321 -10.87 -3.85 11.58
CA VAL A 321 -9.70 -4.57 12.09
C VAL A 321 -8.44 -3.82 11.66
N PRO A 322 -7.54 -3.46 12.60
CA PRO A 322 -6.34 -2.70 12.27
C PRO A 322 -5.44 -3.40 11.24
N SER A 323 -4.88 -2.63 10.31
CA SER A 323 -3.87 -3.10 9.34
C SER A 323 -2.62 -3.63 10.03
N PHE A 324 -1.79 -4.40 9.29
CA PHE A 324 -0.49 -4.81 9.82
C PHE A 324 0.41 -3.61 10.12
N LEU A 325 0.32 -2.51 9.35
CA LEU A 325 1.01 -1.25 9.64
C LEU A 325 0.73 -0.71 11.05
N SER A 326 -0.49 -0.93 11.58
CA SER A 326 -0.88 -0.44 12.90
C SER A 326 -0.22 -1.21 14.06
N ILE A 327 0.41 -2.35 13.77
CA ILE A 327 1.17 -3.18 14.72
C ILE A 327 2.63 -3.37 14.29
N ASP A 328 3.07 -2.70 13.23
CA ASP A 328 4.40 -2.84 12.61
C ASP A 328 5.49 -2.13 13.40
N LYS A 329 5.96 -2.72 14.49
CA LYS A 329 7.01 -2.14 15.35
C LYS A 329 8.39 -2.08 14.69
N ASP A 330 8.63 -2.92 13.70
CA ASP A 330 9.95 -3.08 13.07
C ASP A 330 10.06 -2.34 11.73
N GLY A 331 8.95 -1.83 11.17
CA GLY A 331 8.93 -1.28 9.82
C GLY A 331 9.04 -2.35 8.72
N ARG A 332 8.59 -3.58 8.98
CA ARG A 332 8.69 -4.74 8.06
C ARG A 332 7.45 -4.95 7.19
N VAL A 333 6.44 -4.09 7.33
CA VAL A 333 5.20 -4.18 6.55
C VAL A 333 5.27 -3.25 5.35
N ILE A 334 4.96 -3.78 4.18
CA ILE A 334 4.76 -3.03 2.94
C ILE A 334 3.28 -3.19 2.55
N ARG A 335 2.50 -2.14 2.70
CA ARG A 335 1.08 -2.14 2.38
C ARG A 335 0.81 -1.59 0.98
N LEU A 336 -0.08 -2.23 0.25
CA LEU A 336 -0.57 -1.78 -1.05
C LEU A 336 -2.03 -1.31 -0.93
N ASP A 337 -2.25 -0.03 -1.22
CA ASP A 337 -3.58 0.57 -1.29
C ASP A 337 -3.91 0.97 -2.74
N SER A 338 -5.20 0.97 -3.10
CA SER A 338 -5.63 1.34 -4.44
C SER A 338 -7.01 2.01 -4.47
N PHE A 339 -7.14 2.98 -5.36
CA PHE A 339 -8.43 3.58 -5.70
C PHE A 339 -9.30 2.73 -6.60
N SER A 340 -8.83 1.55 -7.02
CA SER A 340 -9.55 0.71 -7.97
C SER A 340 -10.92 0.25 -7.47
N LYS A 341 -11.09 0.11 -6.15
CA LYS A 341 -12.30 -0.43 -5.51
C LYS A 341 -13.09 0.65 -4.75
N THR A 342 -12.57 1.88 -4.70
CA THR A 342 -13.16 2.99 -3.95
C THR A 342 -13.52 4.19 -4.83
N ILE A 343 -12.76 4.47 -5.90
CA ILE A 343 -13.10 5.49 -6.90
C ILE A 343 -13.46 4.81 -8.22
N ALA A 344 -12.48 4.26 -8.93
CA ALA A 344 -12.70 3.50 -10.16
C ALA A 344 -11.44 2.70 -10.56
N PRO A 345 -11.57 1.47 -11.09
CA PRO A 345 -10.44 0.69 -11.60
C PRO A 345 -9.65 1.38 -12.72
N GLY A 346 -10.35 2.19 -13.53
CA GLY A 346 -9.80 2.91 -14.67
C GLY A 346 -8.87 4.07 -14.30
N CYS A 347 -8.87 4.53 -13.05
CA CYS A 347 -7.95 5.57 -12.59
C CYS A 347 -6.49 5.12 -12.67
N ARG A 348 -6.21 3.81 -12.57
CA ARG A 348 -4.84 3.27 -12.51
C ARG A 348 -3.99 4.00 -11.46
N LEU A 349 -4.57 4.16 -10.27
CA LEU A 349 -3.98 4.92 -9.17
C LEU A 349 -4.08 4.14 -7.86
N GLY A 350 -2.97 4.14 -7.13
CA GLY A 350 -2.84 3.58 -5.79
C GLY A 350 -1.58 4.13 -5.14
N TRP A 351 -1.21 3.58 -3.99
CA TRP A 351 0.03 3.93 -3.32
C TRP A 351 0.55 2.74 -2.52
N ILE A 352 1.86 2.73 -2.32
CA ILE A 352 2.55 1.82 -1.42
C ILE A 352 2.83 2.59 -0.14
N THR A 353 2.57 1.98 1.02
CA THR A 353 2.89 2.55 2.33
C THR A 353 3.92 1.67 3.03
N ALA A 354 5.04 2.24 3.46
CA ALA A 354 6.09 1.50 4.18
C ALA A 354 6.95 2.46 5.01
N GLN A 355 7.93 1.92 5.75
CA GLN A 355 8.92 2.75 6.42
C GLN A 355 9.76 3.58 5.40
N PRO A 356 10.32 4.74 5.80
CA PRO A 356 11.00 5.66 4.88
C PRO A 356 12.10 5.02 4.01
N ASP A 357 12.94 4.16 4.57
CA ASP A 357 14.04 3.52 3.83
C ASP A 357 13.54 2.60 2.70
N ILE A 358 12.40 1.93 2.90
CA ILE A 358 11.76 1.12 1.86
C ILE A 358 11.17 2.03 0.78
N CYS A 359 10.49 3.11 1.17
CA CYS A 359 9.93 4.08 0.23
C CYS A 359 11.02 4.76 -0.61
N GLU A 360 12.19 4.99 -0.05
CA GLU A 360 13.35 5.54 -0.77
C GLU A 360 13.82 4.59 -1.90
N GLN A 361 13.89 3.29 -1.64
CA GLN A 361 14.23 2.31 -2.67
C GLN A 361 13.12 2.18 -3.73
N LEU A 362 11.86 2.19 -3.31
CA LEU A 362 10.71 2.17 -4.22
C LEU A 362 10.65 3.44 -5.08
N PHE A 363 11.05 4.59 -4.53
CA PHE A 363 11.22 5.83 -5.29
C PHE A 363 12.25 5.62 -6.41
N ARG A 364 13.43 5.04 -6.13
CA ARG A 364 14.45 4.78 -7.15
C ARG A 364 13.98 3.81 -8.23
N ILE A 365 13.29 2.73 -7.84
CA ILE A 365 12.69 1.78 -8.78
C ILE A 365 11.68 2.51 -9.68
N THR A 366 10.81 3.31 -9.07
CA THR A 366 9.76 4.06 -9.77
C THR A 366 10.35 5.10 -10.72
N ASP A 367 11.41 5.81 -10.30
CA ASP A 367 12.06 6.84 -11.11
C ASP A 367 12.71 6.27 -12.38
N GLY A 368 13.24 5.05 -12.30
CA GLY A 368 13.81 4.32 -13.43
C GLY A 368 12.81 3.50 -14.24
N THR A 369 11.52 3.52 -13.91
CA THR A 369 10.48 2.73 -14.58
C THR A 369 9.29 3.59 -15.00
N THR A 370 8.23 3.63 -14.20
CA THR A 370 6.97 4.30 -14.55
C THR A 370 7.02 5.81 -14.37
N GLN A 371 8.03 6.33 -13.66
CA GLN A 371 8.12 7.70 -13.16
C GLN A 371 6.93 8.09 -12.28
N GLN A 372 5.81 8.52 -12.85
CA GLN A 372 4.62 8.88 -12.10
C GLN A 372 3.38 8.42 -12.85
N THR A 373 2.26 8.30 -12.15
CA THR A 373 0.96 8.04 -12.78
C THR A 373 0.47 9.26 -13.56
N SER A 374 -0.58 9.08 -14.36
CA SER A 374 -1.15 10.15 -15.19
C SER A 374 -1.46 11.41 -14.38
N GLY A 375 -0.85 12.52 -14.75
CA GLY A 375 -1.07 13.82 -14.12
C GLY A 375 -2.53 14.27 -14.13
N PHE A 376 -3.28 13.93 -15.18
CA PHE A 376 -4.71 14.17 -15.24
C PHE A 376 -5.45 13.46 -14.11
N VAL A 377 -5.17 12.16 -13.91
CA VAL A 377 -5.85 11.40 -12.85
C VAL A 377 -5.42 11.90 -11.48
N GLN A 378 -4.13 12.18 -11.29
CA GLN A 378 -3.63 12.69 -10.02
C GLN A 378 -4.26 14.04 -9.65
N ALA A 379 -4.47 14.94 -10.62
CA ALA A 379 -5.13 16.22 -10.40
C ALA A 379 -6.65 16.11 -10.17
N ILE A 380 -7.30 15.07 -10.68
CA ILE A 380 -8.73 14.80 -10.42
C ILE A 380 -8.94 14.25 -9.00
N VAL A 381 -8.01 13.43 -8.52
CA VAL A 381 -8.12 12.77 -7.22
C VAL A 381 -7.63 13.65 -6.06
N ALA A 382 -6.64 14.51 -6.30
CA ALA A 382 -6.24 15.57 -5.38
C ALA A 382 -7.35 16.62 -5.25
#